data_AF-G3BD84-F1
#
_entry.id   AF-G3BD84-F1
#
_cell.length_a   1.000
_cell.length_b   1.000
_cell.length_c   1.000
_cell.angle_alpha   90.00
_cell.angle_beta   90.00
_cell.angle_gamma   90.00
#
_symmetry.space_group_name_H-M   'P 1'
#
loop_
_entity.id
_entity.type
_entity.pdbx_description
1 polymer ?
#
loop_
_entity_poly.entity_id
_entity_poly.type
_entity_poly.pdbx_seq_one_letter_code
_entity_poly.pdbx_strand_id
1 'polypeptide(L)'
;MSSASNAAKSMFYKITQLRSTIGMPPVVRKNMEALGLTKRYQIKYQKVSPSTAHRLIKVKELVKVELVDEAKTPAQVAQERKFPKGFQIQKGEAVNKYE
;
A
#
# COMPACT_ATOMS: atom_id res chain seq x y z
N MET A 1 6.75 4.75 -36.78
CA MET A 1 5.33 5.11 -36.52
C MET A 1 4.72 4.02 -35.65
N SER A 2 4.54 4.27 -34.35
CA SER A 2 3.73 3.40 -33.50
C SER A 2 2.95 4.28 -32.54
N SER A 3 1.77 4.69 -32.98
CA SER A 3 0.74 5.33 -32.18
C SER A 3 -0.52 4.49 -32.34
N ALA A 4 -0.96 3.86 -31.25
CA ALA A 4 -2.37 3.73 -30.86
C ALA A 4 -2.60 2.49 -29.99
N SER A 5 -2.34 2.63 -28.69
CA SER A 5 -3.26 2.11 -27.66
C SER A 5 -3.17 3.01 -26.43
N ASN A 6 -3.60 4.25 -26.58
CA ASN A 6 -3.83 5.19 -25.48
C ASN A 6 -5.11 4.80 -24.71
N ALA A 7 -5.28 3.50 -24.46
CA ALA A 7 -6.31 3.00 -23.56
C ALA A 7 -5.93 3.51 -22.17
N ALA A 8 -6.71 4.45 -21.65
CA ALA A 8 -6.44 5.26 -20.46
C ALA A 8 -5.59 4.52 -19.42
N LYS A 9 -4.29 4.78 -19.41
CA LYS A 9 -3.36 4.18 -18.45
C LYS A 9 -3.84 4.58 -17.07
N SER A 10 -4.40 3.63 -16.33
CA SER A 10 -4.95 3.90 -15.01
C SER A 10 -3.80 4.18 -14.05
N MET A 11 -3.54 5.45 -13.78
CA MET A 11 -2.55 5.84 -12.78
C MET A 11 -3.14 5.70 -11.37
N PHE A 12 -2.30 5.32 -10.41
CA PHE A 12 -2.65 5.21 -9.00
C PHE A 12 -1.68 6.00 -8.13
N TYR A 13 -2.22 6.57 -7.06
CA TYR A 13 -1.42 7.08 -5.96
C TYR A 13 -1.12 5.94 -4.99
N LYS A 14 0.16 5.63 -4.80
CA LYS A 14 0.65 4.84 -3.68
C LYS A 14 0.88 5.79 -2.51
N ILE A 15 -0.03 5.74 -1.55
CA ILE A 15 -0.06 6.63 -0.39
C ILE A 15 0.47 5.87 0.81
N THR A 16 1.50 6.40 1.46
CA THR A 16 2.09 5.83 2.67
C THR A 16 1.97 6.83 3.82
N GLN A 17 1.34 6.44 4.92
CA GLN A 17 1.28 7.29 6.11
C GLN A 17 2.63 7.26 6.85
N LEU A 18 3.35 8.39 6.88
CA LEU A 18 4.62 8.51 7.59
C LEU A 18 4.44 8.99 9.03
N ARG A 19 3.52 9.93 9.26
CA ARG A 19 3.28 10.55 10.57
C ARG A 19 1.96 10.11 11.17
N SER A 20 1.88 10.11 12.50
CA SER A 20 0.65 9.76 13.23
C SER A 20 -0.38 10.88 13.12
N THR A 21 -1.67 10.53 13.22
CA THR A 21 -2.79 11.48 13.28
C THR A 21 -3.13 11.92 14.72
N ILE A 22 -2.38 11.45 15.72
CA ILE A 22 -2.50 11.88 17.11
C ILE A 22 -2.27 13.40 17.19
N GLY A 23 -3.13 14.10 17.92
CA GLY A 23 -3.07 15.56 18.05
C GLY A 23 -3.52 16.35 16.82
N MET A 24 -3.85 15.70 15.70
CA MET A 24 -4.34 16.40 14.51
C MET A 24 -5.81 16.84 14.63
N PRO A 25 -6.21 17.94 13.97
CA PRO A 25 -7.61 18.37 13.92
C PRO A 25 -8.56 17.30 13.36
N PRO A 26 -9.85 17.28 13.74
CA PRO A 26 -10.81 16.26 13.29
C PRO A 26 -10.95 16.18 11.77
N VAL A 27 -10.84 17.30 11.06
CA VAL A 27 -10.91 17.35 9.59
C VAL A 27 -9.77 16.58 8.93
N VAL A 28 -8.55 16.69 9.47
CA VAL A 28 -7.39 15.96 8.97
C VAL A 28 -7.56 14.45 9.22
N ARG A 29 -8.04 14.07 10.41
CA ARG A 29 -8.34 12.67 10.74
C ARG A 29 -9.38 12.06 9.81
N LYS A 30 -10.50 12.74 9.58
CA LYS A 30 -11.55 12.30 8.64
C LYS A 30 -11.03 12.13 7.22
N ASN A 31 -10.13 13.01 6.75
CA ASN A 31 -9.52 12.87 5.43
C ASN A 31 -8.58 11.65 5.36
N MET A 32 -7.79 11.38 6.41
CA MET A 32 -6.95 10.19 6.49
C MET A 32 -7.78 8.90 6.48
N GLU A 33 -8.87 8.87 7.24
CA GLU A 33 -9.83 7.76 7.26
C GLU A 33 -10.50 7.55 5.90
N ALA A 34 -10.90 8.63 5.22
CA ALA A 34 -11.48 8.57 3.87
C ALA A 34 -10.48 8.08 2.81
N LEU A 35 -9.17 8.26 3.03
CA LEU A 35 -8.11 7.66 2.22
C LEU A 35 -7.83 6.19 2.59
N GLY A 36 -8.45 5.68 3.66
CA GLY A 36 -8.28 4.32 4.17
C GLY A 36 -7.01 4.12 4.99
N LEU A 37 -6.41 5.20 5.49
CA LEU A 37 -5.18 5.19 6.29
C LEU A 37 -5.54 5.31 7.78
N THR A 38 -5.44 4.19 8.49
CA THR A 38 -5.78 4.10 9.92
C THR A 38 -4.55 3.84 10.78
N LYS A 39 -3.49 3.27 10.23
CA LYS A 39 -2.25 2.93 10.94
C LYS A 39 -1.03 3.55 10.27
N ARG A 40 -0.05 3.96 11.08
CA ARG A 40 1.25 4.46 10.59
C ARG A 40 1.95 3.39 9.74
N TYR A 41 2.65 3.81 8.69
CA TYR A 41 3.30 2.98 7.66
C TYR A 41 2.37 2.06 6.85
N GLN A 42 1.05 2.28 6.95
CA GLN A 42 0.10 1.64 6.05
C GLN A 42 0.25 2.21 4.64
N ILE A 43 0.24 1.31 3.66
CA ILE A 43 0.27 1.65 2.23
C ILE A 43 -1.14 1.40 1.69
N LYS A 44 -1.69 2.41 1.01
CA LYS A 44 -2.95 2.31 0.27
C LYS A 44 -2.76 2.81 -1.15
N TYR A 45 -3.40 2.12 -2.09
CA TYR A 45 -3.44 2.52 -3.49
C TYR A 45 -4.81 3.11 -3.79
N GLN A 46 -4.83 4.29 -4.39
CA GLN A 46 -6.08 4.94 -4.78
C GLN A 46 -5.96 5.46 -6.21
N LYS A 47 -7.02 5.29 -7.00
CA LYS A 47 -7.04 5.76 -8.41
C LYS A 47 -6.82 7.27 -8.45
N VAL A 48 -6.03 7.73 -9.42
CA VAL A 48 -5.82 9.16 -9.62
C VAL A 48 -7.14 9.82 -10.00
N SER A 49 -7.59 10.74 -9.15
CA SER A 49 -8.78 11.57 -9.38
C SER A 49 -8.61 12.93 -8.70
N PRO A 50 -9.32 13.98 -9.16
CA PRO A 50 -9.28 15.29 -8.51
C PRO A 50 -9.72 15.24 -7.05
N SER A 51 -10.71 14.40 -6.72
CA SER A 51 -11.20 14.24 -5.34
C SER A 51 -10.16 13.60 -4.42
N THR A 52 -9.39 12.64 -4.92
CA THR A 52 -8.26 12.04 -4.18
C THR A 52 -7.14 13.06 -4.00
N ALA A 53 -6.80 13.82 -5.05
CA ALA A 53 -5.77 14.86 -4.97
C ALA A 53 -6.12 15.94 -3.94
N HIS A 54 -7.38 16.40 -3.91
CA HIS A 54 -7.84 17.37 -2.91
C HIS A 54 -7.64 16.85 -1.47
N ARG A 55 -8.01 15.59 -1.20
CA ARG A 55 -7.82 14.96 0.10
C ARG A 55 -6.34 14.84 0.46
N LEU A 56 -5.49 14.46 -0.50
CA LEU A 56 -4.03 14.38 -0.32
C LEU A 56 -3.41 15.73 0.05
N ILE A 57 -3.85 16.83 -0.58
CA ILE A 57 -3.35 18.18 -0.25
C ILE A 57 -3.62 18.53 1.23
N LYS A 58 -4.79 18.14 1.77
CA LYS A 58 -5.14 18.38 3.18
C LYS A 58 -4.29 17.59 4.17
N VAL A 59 -3.64 16.51 3.74
CA VAL A 59 -2.85 15.62 4.61
C VAL A 59 -1.38 15.51 4.17
N LYS A 60 -0.90 16.39 3.28
CA LYS A 60 0.41 16.31 2.61
C LYS A 60 1.61 16.19 3.55
N GLU A 61 1.47 16.70 4.77
CA GLU A 61 2.53 16.69 5.79
C GLU A 61 2.63 15.32 6.51
N LEU A 62 1.57 14.51 6.46
CA LEU A 62 1.48 13.22 7.14
C LEU A 62 1.79 12.03 6.24
N VAL A 63 1.74 12.23 4.91
CA VAL A 63 1.80 11.15 3.93
C VAL A 63 2.92 11.35 2.92
N LYS A 64 3.47 10.23 2.45
CA LYS A 64 4.29 10.17 1.24
C LYS A 64 3.40 9.68 0.09
N VAL A 65 3.48 10.34 -1.06
CA VAL A 65 2.74 9.96 -2.26
C VAL A 65 3.72 9.61 -3.36
N GLU A 66 3.52 8.45 -3.98
CA GLU A 66 4.25 7.98 -5.15
C GLU A 66 3.23 7.70 -6.26
N LEU A 67 3.56 8.07 -7.50
CA LEU A 67 2.71 7.79 -8.67
C LEU A 67 3.13 6.46 -9.28
N VAL A 68 2.18 5.54 -9.45
CA VAL A 68 2.42 4.20 -9.96
C VAL A 68 1.41 3.82 -11.03
N ASP A 69 1.80 2.90 -11.91
CA ASP A 69 0.96 2.42 -13.00
C ASP A 69 -0.07 1.37 -12.56
N GLU A 70 0.24 0.62 -11.49
CA GLU A 70 -0.58 -0.50 -11.02
C GLU A 70 -0.80 -0.43 -9.51
N ALA A 71 -2.02 -0.75 -9.09
CA ALA A 71 -2.37 -0.89 -7.68
C ALA A 71 -2.06 -2.31 -7.19
N LYS A 72 -1.41 -2.40 -6.02
CA LYS A 72 -1.13 -3.69 -5.38
C LYS A 72 -2.15 -4.01 -4.29
N THR A 73 -2.52 -5.28 -4.19
CA THR A 73 -3.36 -5.76 -3.09
C THR A 73 -2.54 -5.85 -1.79
N PRO A 74 -3.18 -5.82 -0.61
CA PRO A 74 -2.47 -5.98 0.66
C PRO A 74 -1.65 -7.27 0.74
N ALA A 75 -2.13 -8.36 0.13
CA ALA A 75 -1.42 -9.63 0.07
C ALA A 75 -0.13 -9.54 -0.76
N GLN A 76 -0.17 -8.86 -1.91
CA GLN A 76 1.01 -8.63 -2.75
C GLN A 76 2.06 -7.78 -2.02
N VAL A 77 1.62 -6.70 -1.36
CA VAL A 77 2.52 -5.86 -0.54
C VAL A 77 3.14 -6.66 0.61
N ALA A 78 2.37 -7.55 1.24
CA ALA A 78 2.90 -8.42 2.29
C ALA A 78 3.92 -9.43 1.75
N GLN A 79 3.66 -9.99 0.57
CA GLN A 79 4.57 -10.92 -0.09
C GLN A 79 5.88 -10.24 -0.50
N GLU A 80 5.84 -9.00 -1.00
CA GLU A 80 7.04 -8.21 -1.33
C GLU A 80 7.93 -7.91 -0.12
N ARG A 81 7.31 -7.79 1.06
CA ARG A 81 8.03 -7.59 2.33
C ARG A 81 8.61 -8.88 2.90
N LYS A 82 8.19 -10.03 2.38
CA LYS A 82 8.57 -11.34 2.93
C LYS A 82 9.97 -11.70 2.47
N PHE A 83 10.86 -11.88 3.44
CA PHE A 83 12.20 -12.39 3.18
C PHE A 83 12.17 -13.87 2.72
N PRO A 84 13.15 -14.30 1.90
CA PRO A 84 13.28 -15.70 1.54
C PRO A 84 13.50 -16.56 2.77
N LYS A 85 12.93 -17.76 2.78
CA LYS A 85 13.12 -18.71 3.88
C LYS A 85 14.56 -19.21 3.86
N GLY A 86 15.26 -19.13 4.99
CA GLY A 86 16.62 -19.64 5.16
C GLY A 86 16.69 -21.15 5.45
N PHE A 87 15.58 -21.88 5.33
CA PHE A 87 15.51 -23.32 5.58
C PHE A 87 14.58 -23.99 4.57
N GLN A 88 14.83 -25.28 4.31
CA GLN A 88 13.97 -26.12 3.51
C GLN A 88 13.36 -27.19 4.42
N ILE A 89 12.04 -27.37 4.34
CA ILE A 89 11.36 -28.43 5.08
C ILE A 89 11.53 -29.71 4.26
N GLN A 90 12.33 -30.65 4.77
CA GLN A 90 12.35 -32.00 4.23
C GLN A 90 11.09 -32.73 4.72
N LYS A 91 10.25 -33.18 3.79
CA LYS A 91 9.12 -34.06 4.10
C LYS A 91 9.64 -35.50 4.06
N GLY A 92 9.93 -36.08 5.23
CA GLY A 92 10.28 -37.50 5.39
C GLY A 92 11.13 -37.83 6.62
N GLU A 93 10.67 -38.83 7.39
CA GLU A 93 11.41 -39.71 8.32
C GLU A 93 11.89 -39.24 9.71
N ALA A 94 11.87 -37.95 10.08
CA ALA A 94 12.35 -37.58 11.43
C ALA A 94 11.34 -37.83 12.58
N VAL A 95 10.09 -38.23 12.29
CA VAL A 95 9.01 -38.32 13.29
C VAL A 95 8.70 -39.77 13.74
N ASN A 96 9.18 -40.79 13.05
CA ASN A 96 8.95 -42.21 13.40
C ASN A 96 10.20 -42.87 14.00
N LYS A 97 10.83 -42.23 15.00
CA LYS A 97 12.05 -42.77 15.64
C LYS A 97 11.81 -43.44 17.00
N TYR A 98 10.55 -43.53 17.41
CA TYR A 98 10.12 -44.08 18.71
C TYR A 98 8.78 -44.85 18.60
N GLU A 99 8.66 -45.73 17.60
CA GLU A 99 7.67 -46.82 17.62
C GLU A 99 8.41 -48.17 17.61
#